data_AF-A0A7C2SB86-F1
#
_entry.id   AF-A0A7C2SB86-F1
#
_cell.length_a   1.000
_cell.length_b   1.000
_cell.length_c   1.000
_cell.angle_alpha   90.00
_cell.angle_beta   90.00
_cell.angle_gamma   90.00
#
_symmetry.space_group_name_H-M   'P 1'
#
loop_
_entity.id
_entity.type
_entity.pdbx_description
1 polymer ?
#
loop_
_entity_poly.entity_id
_entity_poly.type
_entity_poly.pdbx_seq_one_letter_code
_entity_poly.pdbx_strand_id
1 'polypeptide(L)'
;GLRLLARYPLEAELAPGFQVDAEGFGVSRVVEDVVADFLANPDSSLMAPWQVLGLRQIGPEELTEALVAAVQQGVSPEAVAKFPLEEQLEWLARELKEKLGQLAQTIAPLAQEKRLKKAGELWELASTWASHTGATEEFLQQVVAELEAKGVLPKLNDWGRGKFAQTEVSVLAENALAVQMLSLWLVGLWKAARLSEPQTLRAFLLLGESFLAEIYRRLREAGLVTYQDLLTGSVRLLSEHPHIARRERTRIKQLLVDEFQDTDRWQGRLVSLLALADEDPRPGLFLVGDPKQSIYGWRSADLAVYDGFKEKVKKAGGEVCPLVVNFRSVPVILDEVERAVRPVMQEEPGMQPAFQELAPFRSRPEDTGFMEGKHRPVEYWVCWEFDGGVANRKTRMADSRELEANALAHHIFELHELYGVSYSHMAVLLRAFSDADVYLEAMRQHGIPYATTHDPTYFQRREVLDAFCLLQAVADPEDELALVGFLRSAWAGIPDAAWWEL
;
A
#
# COMPACT_ATOMS: atom_id res chain seq x y z
N GLY A 1 3.31 -21.25 6.59
CA GLY A 1 2.09 -21.64 5.89
C GLY A 1 2.23 -22.96 5.15
N LEU A 2 2.69 -22.91 3.90
CA LEU A 2 2.62 -24.02 2.93
C LEU A 2 3.03 -25.41 3.48
N ARG A 3 4.25 -25.55 4.01
CA ARG A 3 4.74 -26.85 4.55
C ARG A 3 3.94 -27.39 5.73
N LEU A 4 3.32 -26.50 6.50
CA LEU A 4 2.48 -26.88 7.64
C LEU A 4 1.17 -27.45 7.11
N LEU A 5 0.46 -26.70 6.28
CA LEU A 5 -0.83 -27.13 5.71
C LEU A 5 -0.69 -28.37 4.83
N ALA A 6 0.36 -28.46 4.00
CA ALA A 6 0.62 -29.64 3.19
C ALA A 6 0.89 -30.92 4.01
N ARG A 7 1.27 -30.78 5.29
CA ARG A 7 1.48 -31.93 6.19
C ARG A 7 0.19 -32.39 6.86
N TYR A 8 -0.79 -31.51 7.00
CA TYR A 8 -2.09 -31.76 7.64
C TYR A 8 -3.23 -31.25 6.76
N PRO A 9 -3.32 -31.67 5.48
CA PRO A 9 -4.28 -31.09 4.57
C PRO A 9 -5.71 -31.41 5.02
N LEU A 10 -5.96 -32.59 5.57
CA LEU A 10 -7.29 -33.00 6.02
C LEU A 10 -7.76 -32.19 7.24
N GLU A 11 -6.89 -32.02 8.25
CA GLU A 11 -7.19 -31.21 9.43
C GLU A 11 -7.26 -29.71 9.09
N ALA A 12 -6.61 -29.29 8.00
CA ALA A 12 -6.75 -27.93 7.49
C ALA A 12 -7.99 -27.73 6.59
N GLU A 13 -8.77 -28.79 6.33
CA GLU A 13 -9.90 -28.82 5.38
C GLU A 13 -9.50 -28.45 3.95
N LEU A 14 -8.32 -28.88 3.53
CA LEU A 14 -7.76 -28.67 2.20
C LEU A 14 -7.62 -29.98 1.43
N ALA A 15 -7.73 -29.89 0.11
CA ALA A 15 -7.46 -31.01 -0.77
C ALA A 15 -6.00 -31.49 -0.61
N PRO A 16 -5.75 -32.81 -0.51
CA PRO A 16 -4.40 -33.34 -0.60
C PRO A 16 -3.78 -32.95 -1.95
N GLY A 17 -2.74 -32.11 -1.94
CA GLY A 17 -2.12 -31.58 -3.16
C GLY A 17 -2.67 -30.23 -3.64
N PHE A 18 -3.32 -29.46 -2.75
CA PHE A 18 -3.71 -28.08 -3.05
C PHE A 18 -2.56 -27.25 -3.66
N GLN A 19 -2.91 -26.27 -4.47
CA GLN A 19 -1.99 -25.36 -5.15
C GLN A 19 -2.20 -23.93 -4.65
N VAL A 20 -1.10 -23.17 -4.61
CA VAL A 20 -1.14 -21.75 -4.28
C VAL A 20 -1.43 -20.99 -5.56
N ASP A 21 -2.55 -20.28 -5.60
CA ASP A 21 -2.88 -19.37 -6.69
C ASP A 21 -2.08 -18.06 -6.52
N ALA A 22 -0.82 -18.10 -6.98
CA ALA A 22 0.12 -17.01 -6.78
C ALA A 22 -0.21 -15.77 -7.62
N GLU A 23 -0.75 -15.98 -8.83
CA GLU A 23 -1.07 -14.92 -9.79
C GLU A 23 -2.52 -14.42 -9.65
N GLY A 24 -3.37 -15.15 -8.92
CA GLY A 24 -4.76 -14.76 -8.65
C GLY A 24 -5.76 -15.11 -9.76
N PHE A 25 -5.30 -15.72 -10.86
CA PHE A 25 -6.18 -16.10 -11.98
C PHE A 25 -7.23 -17.14 -11.59
N GLY A 26 -6.87 -18.07 -10.70
CA GLY A 26 -7.79 -19.10 -10.20
C GLY A 26 -8.92 -18.49 -9.38
N VAL A 27 -8.59 -17.56 -8.49
CA VAL A 27 -9.54 -16.78 -7.71
C VAL A 27 -10.45 -15.98 -8.62
N SER A 28 -9.91 -15.19 -9.55
CA SER A 28 -10.72 -14.37 -10.45
C SER A 28 -11.75 -15.20 -11.22
N ARG A 29 -11.31 -16.31 -11.83
CA ARG A 29 -12.22 -17.21 -12.57
C ARG A 29 -13.33 -17.77 -11.67
N VAL A 30 -13.00 -18.22 -10.47
CA VAL A 30 -14.02 -18.77 -9.55
C VAL A 30 -15.02 -17.68 -9.13
N VAL A 31 -14.56 -16.45 -8.87
CA VAL A 31 -15.45 -15.34 -8.52
C VAL A 31 -16.37 -15.00 -9.70
N GLU A 32 -15.83 -14.88 -10.90
CA GLU A 32 -16.59 -14.63 -12.13
C GLU A 32 -17.66 -15.71 -12.34
N ASP A 33 -17.31 -16.98 -12.18
CA ASP A 33 -18.26 -18.10 -12.30
C ASP A 33 -19.40 -18.01 -11.27
N VAL A 34 -19.09 -17.67 -10.01
CA VAL A 34 -20.11 -17.52 -8.95
C VAL A 34 -21.06 -16.37 -9.24
N VAL A 35 -20.53 -15.22 -9.67
CA VAL A 35 -21.34 -14.05 -10.02
C VAL A 35 -22.19 -14.35 -11.26
N ALA A 36 -21.62 -14.98 -12.29
CA ALA A 36 -22.34 -15.37 -13.49
C ALA A 36 -23.48 -16.36 -13.20
N ASP A 37 -23.24 -17.37 -12.36
CA ASP A 37 -24.25 -18.33 -11.94
C ASP A 37 -25.40 -17.66 -11.18
N PHE A 38 -25.08 -16.73 -10.28
CA PHE A 38 -26.10 -15.94 -9.57
C PHE A 38 -26.95 -15.11 -10.55
N LEU A 39 -26.34 -14.47 -11.54
CA LEU A 39 -27.09 -13.68 -12.54
C LEU A 39 -27.98 -14.57 -13.42
N ALA A 40 -27.52 -15.78 -13.75
CA ALA A 40 -28.29 -16.73 -14.53
C ALA A 40 -29.47 -17.31 -13.73
N ASN A 41 -29.27 -17.62 -12.46
CA ASN A 41 -30.26 -18.23 -11.56
C ASN A 41 -30.23 -17.56 -10.18
N PRO A 42 -30.82 -16.37 -10.03
CA PRO A 42 -30.68 -15.61 -8.79
C PRO A 42 -31.42 -16.26 -7.63
N ASP A 43 -30.73 -16.37 -6.49
CA ASP A 43 -31.37 -16.72 -5.23
C ASP A 43 -32.34 -15.61 -4.82
N SER A 44 -33.62 -15.96 -4.73
CA SER A 44 -34.69 -15.05 -4.29
C SER A 44 -34.40 -14.33 -2.96
N SER A 45 -33.63 -14.94 -2.05
CA SER A 45 -33.26 -14.35 -0.77
C SER A 45 -32.23 -13.21 -0.90
N LEU A 46 -31.45 -13.21 -1.98
CA LEU A 46 -30.38 -12.24 -2.26
C LEU A 46 -30.79 -11.15 -3.26
N MET A 47 -31.98 -11.27 -3.86
CA MET A 47 -32.48 -10.30 -4.84
C MET A 47 -32.72 -8.91 -4.27
N ALA A 48 -33.22 -8.80 -3.03
CA ALA A 48 -33.45 -7.50 -2.41
C ALA A 48 -32.12 -6.74 -2.16
N PRO A 49 -31.09 -7.36 -1.54
CA PRO A 49 -29.74 -6.78 -1.50
C PRO A 49 -29.17 -6.40 -2.87
N TRP A 50 -29.33 -7.27 -3.88
CA TRP A 50 -28.83 -7.01 -5.23
C TRP A 50 -29.47 -5.77 -5.87
N GLN A 51 -30.79 -5.59 -5.69
CA GLN A 51 -31.50 -4.41 -6.19
C GLN A 51 -31.02 -3.11 -5.53
N VAL A 52 -30.67 -3.14 -4.24
CA VAL A 52 -30.10 -1.98 -3.54
C VAL A 52 -28.78 -1.55 -4.16
N LEU A 53 -27.89 -2.50 -4.47
CA LEU A 53 -26.63 -2.21 -5.18
C LEU A 53 -26.89 -1.63 -6.57
N GLY A 54 -27.84 -2.20 -7.33
CA GLY A 54 -28.20 -1.72 -8.65
C GLY A 54 -28.72 -0.28 -8.68
N LEU A 55 -29.50 0.15 -7.67
CA LEU A 55 -29.95 1.54 -7.51
C LEU A 55 -28.78 2.52 -7.30
N ARG A 56 -27.62 2.01 -6.88
CA ARG A 56 -26.37 2.76 -6.72
C ARG A 56 -25.40 2.60 -7.88
N GLN A 57 -25.85 2.00 -8.98
CA GLN A 57 -25.02 1.72 -10.17
C GLN A 57 -23.81 0.84 -9.84
N ILE A 58 -23.92 0.00 -8.81
CA ILE A 58 -22.93 -1.04 -8.52
C ILE A 58 -23.38 -2.29 -9.26
N GLY A 59 -22.64 -2.65 -10.30
CA GLY A 59 -22.93 -3.76 -11.18
C GLY A 59 -22.14 -5.03 -10.85
N PRO A 60 -22.25 -6.05 -11.71
CA PRO A 60 -21.54 -7.31 -11.56
C PRO A 60 -20.01 -7.16 -11.58
N GLU A 61 -19.49 -6.22 -12.36
CA GLU A 61 -18.05 -5.97 -12.50
C GLU A 61 -17.47 -5.45 -11.19
N GLU A 62 -18.07 -4.41 -10.61
CA GLU A 62 -17.62 -3.85 -9.33
C GLU A 62 -17.77 -4.86 -8.17
N LEU A 63 -18.83 -5.68 -8.19
CA LEU A 63 -19.00 -6.75 -7.21
C LEU A 63 -17.91 -7.82 -7.36
N THR A 64 -17.57 -8.20 -8.60
CA THR A 64 -16.52 -9.18 -8.91
C THR A 64 -15.17 -8.69 -8.40
N GLU A 65 -14.79 -7.45 -8.74
CA GLU A 65 -13.54 -6.84 -8.27
C GLU A 65 -13.47 -6.82 -6.73
N ALA A 66 -14.55 -6.43 -6.07
CA ALA A 66 -14.60 -6.37 -4.62
C ALA A 66 -14.50 -7.75 -3.96
N LEU A 67 -15.12 -8.77 -4.54
CA LEU A 67 -15.03 -10.17 -4.06
C LEU A 67 -13.64 -10.75 -4.30
N VAL A 68 -13.02 -10.53 -5.45
CA VAL A 68 -11.62 -10.93 -5.72
C VAL A 68 -10.70 -10.30 -4.68
N ALA A 69 -10.82 -8.99 -4.46
CA ALA A 69 -10.03 -8.30 -3.44
C ALA A 69 -10.27 -8.89 -2.05
N ALA A 70 -11.52 -9.15 -1.66
CA ALA A 70 -11.87 -9.74 -0.38
C ALA A 70 -11.23 -11.12 -0.17
N VAL A 71 -11.27 -12.00 -1.19
CA VAL A 71 -10.65 -13.33 -1.14
C VAL A 71 -9.13 -13.24 -1.06
N GLN A 72 -8.51 -12.36 -1.85
CA GLN A 72 -7.05 -12.15 -1.79
C GLN A 72 -6.58 -11.61 -0.44
N GLN A 73 -7.42 -10.83 0.24
CA GLN A 73 -7.19 -10.36 1.62
C GLN A 73 -7.60 -11.38 2.68
N GLY A 74 -8.05 -12.58 2.29
CA GLY A 74 -8.45 -13.67 3.20
C GLY A 74 -9.63 -13.31 4.09
N VAL A 75 -10.55 -12.46 3.60
CA VAL A 75 -11.79 -12.14 4.29
C VAL A 75 -12.65 -13.40 4.30
N SER A 76 -13.01 -13.90 5.48
CA SER A 76 -13.87 -15.07 5.62
C SER A 76 -15.36 -14.69 5.61
N PRO A 77 -16.26 -15.61 5.20
CA PRO A 77 -17.71 -15.37 5.29
C PRO A 77 -18.15 -15.01 6.72
N GLU A 78 -17.60 -15.67 7.73
CA GLU A 78 -17.91 -15.41 9.14
C GLU A 78 -17.43 -14.04 9.61
N ALA A 79 -16.35 -13.51 9.02
CA ALA A 79 -15.86 -12.17 9.33
C ALA A 79 -16.78 -11.09 8.76
N VAL A 80 -17.38 -11.34 7.59
CA VAL A 80 -18.42 -10.48 7.01
C VAL A 80 -19.70 -10.54 7.85
N ALA A 81 -20.14 -11.75 8.22
CA ALA A 81 -21.33 -11.95 9.04
C ALA A 81 -21.26 -11.27 10.42
N LYS A 82 -20.05 -11.23 11.01
CA LYS A 82 -19.77 -10.62 12.32
C LYS A 82 -19.21 -9.21 12.21
N PHE A 83 -19.20 -8.62 11.01
CA PHE A 83 -18.65 -7.29 10.83
C PHE A 83 -19.45 -6.29 11.68
N PRO A 84 -18.82 -5.57 12.62
CA PRO A 84 -19.53 -4.71 13.56
C PRO A 84 -19.89 -3.38 12.87
N LEU A 85 -20.79 -3.45 11.89
CA LEU A 85 -21.11 -2.34 10.98
C LEU A 85 -21.52 -1.09 11.77
N GLU A 86 -22.43 -1.22 12.72
CA GLU A 86 -22.92 -0.11 13.53
C GLU A 86 -21.76 0.57 14.30
N GLU A 87 -20.88 -0.20 14.94
CA GLU A 87 -19.72 0.35 15.68
C GLU A 87 -18.73 1.06 14.76
N GLN A 88 -18.51 0.52 13.55
CA GLN A 88 -17.62 1.15 12.56
C GLN A 88 -18.19 2.46 12.02
N LEU A 89 -19.51 2.53 11.80
CA LEU A 89 -20.19 3.76 11.40
C LEU A 89 -20.15 4.81 12.50
N GLU A 90 -20.36 4.43 13.76
CA GLU A 90 -20.22 5.33 14.91
C GLU A 90 -18.79 5.85 15.08
N TRP A 91 -17.79 4.98 14.89
CA TRP A 91 -16.38 5.40 14.87
C TRP A 91 -16.11 6.40 13.74
N LEU A 92 -16.54 6.09 12.52
CA LEU A 92 -16.35 6.95 11.36
C LEU A 92 -17.01 8.32 11.56
N ALA A 93 -18.22 8.36 12.11
CA ALA A 93 -18.94 9.59 12.41
C ALA A 93 -18.19 10.45 13.45
N ARG A 94 -17.67 9.81 14.51
CA ARG A 94 -16.90 10.47 15.56
C ARG A 94 -15.59 11.04 15.03
N GLU A 95 -14.84 10.26 14.26
CA GLU A 95 -13.58 10.71 13.65
C GLU A 95 -13.82 11.86 12.68
N LEU A 96 -14.82 11.75 11.80
CA LEU A 96 -15.16 12.81 10.85
C LEU A 96 -15.48 14.12 11.60
N LYS A 97 -16.29 14.05 12.65
CA LYS A 97 -16.63 15.19 13.49
C LYS A 97 -15.41 15.81 14.17
N GLU A 98 -14.54 14.99 14.75
CA GLU A 98 -13.34 15.45 15.42
C GLU A 98 -12.39 16.16 14.45
N LYS A 99 -12.12 15.55 13.28
CA LYS A 99 -11.25 16.13 12.25
C LYS A 99 -11.84 17.40 11.64
N LEU A 100 -13.15 17.48 11.47
CA LEU A 100 -13.82 18.74 11.08
C LEU A 100 -13.62 19.83 12.14
N GLY A 101 -13.70 19.50 13.43
CA GLY A 101 -13.42 20.43 14.52
C GLY A 101 -11.98 20.94 14.53
N GLN A 102 -11.01 20.04 14.36
CA GLN A 102 -9.59 20.39 14.22
C GLN A 102 -9.38 21.30 13.01
N LEU A 103 -9.92 20.94 11.84
CA LEU A 103 -9.83 21.76 10.64
C LEU A 103 -10.42 23.15 10.87
N ALA A 104 -11.63 23.25 11.44
CA ALA A 104 -12.30 24.52 11.71
C ALA A 104 -11.45 25.46 12.57
N GLN A 105 -10.77 24.93 13.59
CA GLN A 105 -9.86 25.71 14.42
C GLN A 105 -8.62 26.17 13.62
N THR A 106 -8.01 25.27 12.84
CA THR A 106 -6.79 25.56 12.09
C THR A 106 -7.03 26.56 10.94
N ILE A 107 -8.17 26.50 10.26
CA ILE A 107 -8.48 27.37 9.11
C ILE A 107 -9.28 28.62 9.49
N ALA A 108 -9.56 28.85 10.78
CA ALA A 108 -10.28 30.04 11.25
C ALA A 108 -9.70 31.38 10.73
N PRO A 109 -8.37 31.56 10.58
CA PRO A 109 -7.82 32.78 9.98
C PRO A 109 -8.23 32.97 8.50
N LEU A 110 -8.41 31.89 7.74
CA LEU A 110 -8.81 31.95 6.33
C LEU A 110 -10.26 32.40 6.16
N ALA A 111 -11.13 32.15 7.16
CA ALA A 111 -12.54 32.53 7.10
C ALA A 111 -12.76 34.06 7.11
N GLN A 112 -11.81 34.82 7.65
CA GLN A 112 -11.86 36.28 7.70
C GLN A 112 -11.49 36.93 6.36
N GLU A 113 -10.91 36.16 5.43
CA GLU A 113 -10.44 36.67 4.16
C GLU A 113 -11.51 36.62 3.05
N LYS A 114 -12.07 37.78 2.72
CA LYS A 114 -13.17 37.93 1.74
C LYS A 114 -12.84 37.41 0.34
N ARG A 115 -11.55 37.31 0.00
CA ARG A 115 -11.08 36.79 -1.30
C ARG A 115 -11.07 35.25 -1.37
N LEU A 116 -11.17 34.57 -0.23
CA LEU A 116 -11.07 33.11 -0.11
C LEU A 116 -12.44 32.47 0.20
N LYS A 117 -13.43 32.73 -0.67
CA LYS A 117 -14.82 32.28 -0.47
C LYS A 117 -14.95 30.79 -0.15
N LYS A 118 -14.26 29.92 -0.89
CA LYS A 118 -14.31 28.46 -0.67
C LYS A 118 -13.70 28.01 0.65
N ALA A 119 -12.65 28.69 1.12
CA ALA A 119 -12.07 28.42 2.43
C ALA A 119 -13.01 28.87 3.56
N GLY A 120 -13.70 30.01 3.38
CA GLY A 120 -14.74 30.47 4.30
C GLY A 120 -15.95 29.54 4.36
N GLU A 121 -16.46 29.09 3.21
CA GLU A 121 -17.55 28.10 3.13
C GLU A 121 -17.18 26.79 3.82
N LEU A 122 -15.95 26.31 3.62
CA LEU A 122 -15.45 25.10 4.26
C LEU A 122 -15.31 25.28 5.78
N TRP A 123 -14.84 26.45 6.24
CA TRP A 123 -14.77 26.76 7.67
C TRP A 123 -16.15 26.80 8.32
N GLU A 124 -17.14 27.42 7.66
CA GLU A 124 -18.51 27.50 8.17
C GLU A 124 -19.13 26.09 8.32
N LEU A 125 -18.99 25.25 7.29
CA LEU A 125 -19.41 23.84 7.32
C LEU A 125 -18.72 23.07 8.44
N ALA A 126 -17.38 23.13 8.49
CA ALA A 126 -16.60 22.41 9.49
C ALA A 126 -16.97 22.83 10.91
N SER A 127 -17.17 24.13 11.16
CA SER A 127 -17.58 24.67 12.47
C SER A 127 -18.99 24.22 12.86
N THR A 128 -19.90 24.20 11.89
CA THR A 128 -21.30 23.78 12.09
C THR A 128 -21.37 22.31 12.47
N TRP A 129 -20.72 21.45 11.69
CA TRP A 129 -20.74 20.01 11.90
C TRP A 129 -19.92 19.56 13.11
N ALA A 130 -18.83 20.26 13.43
CA ALA A 130 -18.09 20.03 14.67
C ALA A 130 -18.96 20.28 15.92
N SER A 131 -19.88 21.24 15.84
CA SER A 131 -20.77 21.64 16.95
C SER A 131 -22.06 20.81 17.03
N HIS A 132 -22.32 19.94 16.04
CA HIS A 132 -23.53 19.13 15.99
C HIS A 132 -23.63 18.18 17.19
N THR A 133 -24.82 17.85 17.68
CA THR A 133 -25.00 16.90 18.79
C THR A 133 -25.11 15.48 18.26
N GLY A 134 -24.31 14.56 18.80
CA GLY A 134 -24.23 13.18 18.29
C GLY A 134 -23.24 13.02 17.13
N ALA A 135 -22.97 11.76 16.81
CA ALA A 135 -22.15 11.31 15.69
C ALA A 135 -22.77 9.99 15.20
N THR A 136 -23.92 10.09 14.54
CA THR A 136 -24.74 8.95 14.10
C THR A 136 -24.58 8.70 12.60
N GLU A 137 -25.26 7.67 12.10
CA GLU A 137 -25.42 7.42 10.67
C GLU A 137 -26.01 8.64 9.93
N GLU A 138 -27.06 9.27 10.47
CA GLU A 138 -27.68 10.44 9.83
C GLU A 138 -26.70 11.61 9.73
N PHE A 139 -25.82 11.77 10.73
CA PHE A 139 -24.76 12.78 10.69
C PHE A 139 -23.81 12.54 9.50
N LEU A 140 -23.36 11.31 9.27
CA LEU A 140 -22.50 10.99 8.12
C LEU A 140 -23.15 11.36 6.79
N GLN A 141 -24.42 10.98 6.61
CA GLN A 141 -25.15 11.23 5.37
C GLN A 141 -25.33 12.74 5.10
N GLN A 142 -25.68 13.50 6.14
CA GLN A 142 -25.90 14.94 6.01
C GLN A 142 -24.59 15.70 5.74
N VAL A 143 -23.50 15.34 6.43
CA VAL A 143 -22.18 15.93 6.20
C VAL A 143 -21.71 15.68 4.76
N VAL A 144 -21.83 14.44 4.26
CA VAL A 144 -21.45 14.09 2.89
C VAL A 144 -22.27 14.90 1.88
N ALA A 145 -23.59 14.94 2.05
CA ALA A 145 -24.49 15.66 1.15
C ALA A 145 -24.18 17.17 1.11
N GLU A 146 -23.90 17.80 2.26
CA GLU A 146 -23.58 19.22 2.31
C GLU A 146 -22.20 19.54 1.71
N LEU A 147 -21.18 18.71 1.98
CA LEU A 147 -19.84 18.88 1.40
C LEU A 147 -19.88 18.80 -0.14
N GLU A 148 -20.67 17.87 -0.68
CA GLU A 148 -20.89 17.72 -2.12
C GLU A 148 -21.68 18.90 -2.69
N ALA A 149 -22.81 19.27 -2.08
CA ALA A 149 -23.66 20.37 -2.54
C ALA A 149 -22.93 21.72 -2.56
N LYS A 150 -22.03 21.95 -1.59
CA LYS A 150 -21.22 23.17 -1.49
C LYS A 150 -19.99 23.14 -2.40
N GLY A 151 -19.63 21.99 -2.97
CA GLY A 151 -18.50 21.84 -3.88
C GLY A 151 -17.16 22.22 -3.23
N VAL A 152 -16.98 21.91 -1.94
CA VAL A 152 -15.74 22.22 -1.19
C VAL A 152 -14.71 21.08 -1.23
N LEU A 153 -15.11 19.90 -1.70
CA LEU A 153 -14.24 18.72 -1.80
C LEU A 153 -13.00 18.91 -2.69
N PRO A 154 -13.07 19.57 -3.86
CA PRO A 154 -11.87 19.84 -4.65
C PRO A 154 -10.83 20.65 -3.86
N LYS A 155 -11.30 21.57 -3.01
CA LYS A 155 -10.43 22.41 -2.19
C LYS A 155 -9.70 21.61 -1.11
N LEU A 156 -10.42 20.74 -0.41
CA LEU A 156 -9.83 19.78 0.54
C LEU A 156 -8.81 18.87 -0.15
N ASN A 157 -9.11 18.37 -1.34
CA ASN A 157 -8.20 17.51 -2.09
C ASN A 157 -6.93 18.25 -2.54
N ASP A 158 -7.04 19.51 -2.98
CA ASP A 158 -5.88 20.35 -3.30
C ASP A 158 -5.00 20.58 -2.07
N TRP A 159 -5.60 20.98 -0.95
CA TRP A 159 -4.86 21.14 0.30
C TRP A 159 -4.19 19.85 0.77
N GLY A 160 -4.86 18.71 0.69
CA GLY A 160 -4.28 17.40 1.00
C GLY A 160 -3.07 17.04 0.14
N ARG A 161 -3.03 17.53 -1.11
CA ARG A 161 -1.90 17.40 -2.04
C ARG A 161 -0.82 18.48 -1.85
N GLY A 162 -0.94 19.34 -0.84
CA GLY A 162 -0.03 20.46 -0.61
C GLY A 162 -0.21 21.62 -1.59
N LYS A 163 -1.30 21.65 -2.35
CA LYS A 163 -1.60 22.72 -3.32
C LYS A 163 -2.36 23.85 -2.63
N PHE A 164 -1.66 24.90 -2.28
CA PHE A 164 -2.22 26.11 -1.67
C PHE A 164 -2.12 27.31 -2.61
N ALA A 165 -3.13 28.19 -2.56
CA ALA A 165 -3.00 29.50 -3.18
C ALA A 165 -1.99 30.36 -2.41
N GLN A 166 -1.30 31.29 -3.08
CA GLN A 166 -0.30 32.13 -2.44
C GLN A 166 -0.85 32.92 -1.23
N THR A 167 -2.09 33.39 -1.34
CA THR A 167 -2.82 34.06 -0.25
C THR A 167 -3.14 33.13 0.94
N GLU A 168 -3.30 31.83 0.69
CA GLU A 168 -3.56 30.84 1.75
C GLU A 168 -2.28 30.54 2.52
N VAL A 169 -1.17 30.36 1.81
CA VAL A 169 0.15 30.16 2.43
C VAL A 169 0.50 31.35 3.33
N SER A 170 0.25 32.58 2.88
CA SER A 170 0.54 33.76 3.69
C SER A 170 -0.31 33.87 4.96
N VAL A 171 -1.55 33.37 4.94
CA VAL A 171 -2.47 33.46 6.08
C VAL A 171 -2.27 32.27 7.03
N LEU A 172 -2.03 31.07 6.51
CA LEU A 172 -1.81 29.87 7.31
C LEU A 172 -0.43 29.84 7.97
N ALA A 173 0.59 30.42 7.33
CA ALA A 173 1.97 30.41 7.81
C ALA A 173 2.41 28.99 8.23
N GLU A 174 2.77 28.81 9.50
CA GLU A 174 3.20 27.53 10.08
C GLU A 174 2.10 26.44 10.11
N ASN A 175 0.82 26.84 10.03
CA ASN A 175 -0.31 25.90 10.04
C ASN A 175 -0.56 25.21 8.68
N ALA A 176 0.15 25.60 7.61
CA ALA A 176 -0.09 25.04 6.27
C ALA A 176 0.09 23.51 6.23
N LEU A 177 1.10 22.98 6.94
CA LEU A 177 1.33 21.55 7.03
C LEU A 177 0.21 20.83 7.79
N ALA A 178 -0.26 21.40 8.90
CA ALA A 178 -1.38 20.85 9.67
C ALA A 178 -2.66 20.82 8.81
N VAL A 179 -2.95 21.87 8.05
CA VAL A 179 -4.10 21.90 7.12
C VAL A 179 -3.94 20.84 6.02
N GLN A 180 -2.74 20.66 5.47
CA GLN A 180 -2.48 19.62 4.48
C GLN A 180 -2.79 18.23 5.05
N MET A 181 -2.25 17.90 6.22
CA MET A 181 -2.48 16.61 6.87
C MET A 181 -3.96 16.40 7.17
N LEU A 182 -4.61 17.35 7.84
CA LEU A 182 -6.04 17.27 8.17
C LEU A 182 -6.92 17.11 6.93
N SER A 183 -6.59 17.82 5.84
CA SER A 183 -7.34 17.73 4.59
C SER A 183 -7.17 16.36 3.94
N LEU A 184 -5.96 15.78 3.97
CA LEU A 184 -5.73 14.42 3.47
C LEU A 184 -6.57 13.38 4.24
N TRP A 185 -6.57 13.47 5.57
CA TRP A 185 -7.39 12.62 6.43
C TRP A 185 -8.89 12.78 6.15
N LEU A 186 -9.39 14.02 6.09
CA LEU A 186 -10.80 14.31 5.82
C LEU A 186 -11.26 13.83 4.45
N VAL A 187 -10.41 13.90 3.42
CA VAL A 187 -10.73 13.32 2.11
C VAL A 187 -10.87 11.80 2.20
N GLY A 188 -10.02 11.13 2.98
CA GLY A 188 -10.14 9.69 3.26
C GLY A 188 -11.45 9.35 3.98
N LEU A 189 -11.74 10.05 5.08
CA LEU A 189 -12.96 9.86 5.87
C LEU A 189 -14.22 10.17 5.05
N TRP A 190 -14.19 11.20 4.21
CA TRP A 190 -15.30 11.52 3.30
C TRP A 190 -15.54 10.39 2.28
N LYS A 191 -14.48 9.84 1.67
CA LYS A 191 -14.64 8.70 0.74
C LYS A 191 -15.30 7.52 1.44
N ALA A 192 -14.84 7.19 2.65
CA ALA A 192 -15.45 6.14 3.47
C ALA A 192 -16.92 6.48 3.80
N ALA A 193 -17.19 7.71 4.25
CA ALA A 193 -18.52 8.18 4.61
C ALA A 193 -19.50 8.14 3.44
N ARG A 194 -19.03 8.52 2.24
CA ARG A 194 -19.83 8.48 1.00
C ARG A 194 -20.20 7.06 0.59
N LEU A 195 -19.29 6.11 0.80
CA LEU A 195 -19.56 4.68 0.57
C LEU A 195 -20.37 4.06 1.70
N SER A 196 -20.51 4.75 2.83
CA SER A 196 -21.11 4.21 4.05
C SER A 196 -22.62 4.36 4.15
N GLU A 197 -23.33 4.43 3.02
CA GLU A 197 -24.79 4.35 3.05
C GLU A 197 -25.21 2.99 3.64
N PRO A 198 -25.90 2.95 4.79
CA PRO A 198 -25.98 1.68 5.53
C PRO A 198 -26.87 0.63 4.90
N GLN A 199 -27.86 1.03 4.10
CA GLN A 199 -28.62 0.05 3.30
C GLN A 199 -27.73 -0.61 2.24
N THR A 200 -26.87 0.18 1.58
CA THR A 200 -25.91 -0.30 0.59
C THR A 200 -24.84 -1.19 1.24
N LEU A 201 -24.28 -0.77 2.38
CA LEU A 201 -23.32 -1.59 3.13
C LEU A 201 -23.94 -2.88 3.66
N ARG A 202 -25.16 -2.83 4.23
CA ARG A 202 -25.87 -4.03 4.68
C ARG A 202 -26.14 -4.99 3.52
N ALA A 203 -26.59 -4.46 2.38
CA ALA A 203 -26.78 -5.26 1.17
C ALA A 203 -25.47 -5.91 0.71
N PHE A 204 -24.38 -5.15 0.72
CA PHE A 204 -23.05 -5.65 0.38
C PHE A 204 -22.56 -6.73 1.34
N LEU A 205 -22.77 -6.59 2.66
CA LEU A 205 -22.38 -7.60 3.65
C LEU A 205 -23.20 -8.90 3.48
N LEU A 206 -24.52 -8.80 3.25
CA LEU A 206 -25.39 -9.96 3.04
C LEU A 206 -25.02 -10.75 1.76
N LEU A 207 -24.78 -10.03 0.66
CA LEU A 207 -24.30 -10.64 -0.58
C LEU A 207 -22.89 -11.21 -0.37
N GLY A 208 -21.99 -10.43 0.22
CA GLY A 208 -20.61 -10.80 0.47
C GLY A 208 -20.47 -12.08 1.28
N GLU A 209 -21.25 -12.24 2.36
CA GLU A 209 -21.25 -13.47 3.16
C GLU A 209 -21.60 -14.70 2.31
N SER A 210 -22.70 -14.63 1.55
CA SER A 210 -23.20 -15.74 0.74
C SER A 210 -22.26 -16.06 -0.42
N PHE A 211 -21.79 -15.03 -1.13
CA PHE A 211 -20.88 -15.19 -2.27
C PHE A 211 -19.53 -15.71 -1.82
N LEU A 212 -18.94 -15.16 -0.75
CA LEU A 212 -17.67 -15.66 -0.23
C LEU A 212 -17.80 -17.11 0.22
N ALA A 213 -18.89 -17.51 0.87
CA ALA A 213 -19.10 -18.89 1.29
C ALA A 213 -19.06 -19.86 0.09
N GLU A 214 -19.73 -19.49 -1.00
CA GLU A 214 -19.74 -20.25 -2.26
C GLU A 214 -18.39 -20.22 -2.97
N ILE A 215 -17.72 -19.06 -3.05
CA ILE A 215 -16.38 -18.91 -3.64
C ILE A 215 -15.37 -19.80 -2.91
N TYR A 216 -15.29 -19.71 -1.57
CA TYR A 216 -14.37 -20.56 -0.81
C TYR A 216 -14.73 -22.05 -0.90
N ARG A 217 -16.00 -22.41 -1.08
CA ARG A 217 -16.40 -23.79 -1.37
C ARG A 217 -15.80 -24.27 -2.69
N ARG A 218 -15.96 -23.50 -3.77
CA ARG A 218 -15.41 -23.83 -5.10
C ARG A 218 -13.89 -23.83 -5.13
N LEU A 219 -13.24 -22.88 -4.44
CA LEU A 219 -11.78 -22.87 -4.30
C LEU A 219 -11.26 -24.13 -3.60
N ARG A 220 -11.92 -24.56 -2.51
CA ARG A 220 -11.58 -25.82 -1.84
C ARG A 220 -11.76 -27.04 -2.74
N GLU A 221 -12.86 -27.10 -3.50
CA GLU A 221 -13.12 -28.18 -4.47
C GLU A 221 -12.08 -28.22 -5.59
N ALA A 222 -11.63 -27.05 -6.05
CA ALA A 222 -10.56 -26.91 -7.02
C ALA A 222 -9.16 -27.15 -6.44
N GLY A 223 -9.04 -27.28 -5.11
CA GLY A 223 -7.75 -27.38 -4.43
C GLY A 223 -6.90 -26.12 -4.56
N LEU A 224 -7.52 -24.94 -4.64
CA LEU A 224 -6.84 -23.65 -4.77
C LEU A 224 -6.85 -22.91 -3.43
N VAL A 225 -5.71 -22.30 -3.08
CA VAL A 225 -5.57 -21.44 -1.90
C VAL A 225 -4.78 -20.18 -2.25
N THR A 226 -5.12 -19.06 -1.62
CA THR A 226 -4.35 -17.82 -1.72
C THR A 226 -3.14 -17.83 -0.79
N TYR A 227 -2.22 -16.87 -0.96
CA TYR A 227 -1.15 -16.64 0.03
C TYR A 227 -1.69 -16.33 1.42
N GLN A 228 -2.82 -15.61 1.49
CA GLN A 228 -3.42 -15.26 2.76
C GLN A 228 -4.05 -16.49 3.44
N ASP A 229 -4.65 -17.40 2.67
CA ASP A 229 -5.17 -18.67 3.18
C ASP A 229 -4.06 -19.54 3.80
N LEU A 230 -2.84 -19.46 3.27
CA LEU A 230 -1.71 -20.17 3.89
C LEU A 230 -1.44 -19.69 5.31
N LEU A 231 -1.70 -18.42 5.60
CA LEU A 231 -1.46 -17.80 6.88
C LEU A 231 -2.65 -18.01 7.82
N THR A 232 -3.85 -17.61 7.41
CA THR A 232 -5.08 -17.76 8.20
C THR A 232 -5.39 -19.23 8.46
N GLY A 233 -5.26 -20.10 7.44
CA GLY A 233 -5.41 -21.54 7.57
C GLY A 233 -4.39 -22.17 8.52
N SER A 234 -3.14 -21.67 8.55
CA SER A 234 -2.15 -22.13 9.53
C SER A 234 -2.52 -21.75 10.95
N VAL A 235 -2.99 -20.51 11.15
CA VAL A 235 -3.46 -20.05 12.46
C VAL A 235 -4.67 -20.86 12.92
N ARG A 236 -5.63 -21.12 12.03
CA ARG A 236 -6.81 -21.95 12.29
C ARG A 236 -6.41 -23.37 12.71
N LEU A 237 -5.63 -24.06 11.87
CA LEU A 237 -5.14 -25.42 12.12
C LEU A 237 -4.48 -25.55 13.51
N LEU A 238 -3.58 -24.62 13.85
CA LEU A 238 -2.88 -24.69 15.13
C LEU A 238 -3.77 -24.31 16.32
N SER A 239 -4.78 -23.47 16.12
CA SER A 239 -5.72 -23.08 17.19
C SER A 239 -6.74 -24.19 17.48
N GLU A 240 -7.26 -24.83 16.44
CA GLU A 240 -8.33 -25.85 16.54
C GLU A 240 -7.80 -27.25 16.83
N HIS A 241 -6.53 -27.52 16.48
CA HIS A 241 -5.88 -28.81 16.74
C HIS A 241 -4.65 -28.66 17.65
N PRO A 242 -4.84 -28.52 18.99
CA PRO A 242 -3.74 -28.33 19.94
C PRO A 242 -2.67 -29.43 19.89
N HIS A 243 -3.05 -30.66 19.55
CA HIS A 243 -2.12 -31.78 19.37
C HIS A 243 -1.15 -31.57 18.19
N ILE A 244 -1.62 -30.96 17.10
CA ILE A 244 -0.77 -30.56 15.96
C ILE A 244 0.14 -29.43 16.38
N ALA A 245 -0.38 -28.41 17.07
CA ALA A 245 0.44 -27.32 17.60
C ALA A 245 1.56 -27.83 18.50
N ARG A 246 1.26 -28.71 19.45
CA ARG A 246 2.28 -29.34 20.31
C ARG A 246 3.32 -30.13 19.51
N ARG A 247 2.89 -30.86 18.48
CA ARG A 247 3.80 -31.62 17.61
C ARG A 247 4.75 -30.70 16.84
N GLU A 248 4.24 -29.60 16.29
CA GLU A 248 5.06 -28.63 15.57
C GLU A 248 6.01 -27.87 16.51
N ARG A 249 5.54 -27.48 17.71
CA ARG A 249 6.38 -26.89 18.75
C ARG A 249 7.56 -27.80 19.14
N THR A 250 7.31 -29.09 19.27
CA THR A 250 8.36 -30.08 19.61
C THR A 250 9.42 -30.22 18.50
N ARG A 251 9.05 -29.95 17.24
CA ARG A 251 9.96 -30.08 16.09
C ARG A 251 10.85 -28.86 15.89
N ILE A 252 10.37 -27.69 16.29
CA ILE A 252 11.11 -26.45 16.18
C ILE A 252 11.96 -26.31 17.44
N LYS A 253 13.28 -26.20 17.28
CA LYS A 253 14.17 -25.94 18.42
C LYS A 253 14.28 -24.45 18.71
N GLN A 254 14.42 -23.66 17.65
CA GLN A 254 14.51 -22.20 17.68
C GLN A 254 13.66 -21.64 16.54
N LEU A 255 12.82 -20.66 16.85
CA LEU A 255 12.09 -19.83 15.90
C LEU A 255 12.79 -18.48 15.80
N LEU A 256 13.29 -18.14 14.61
CA LEU A 256 13.91 -16.86 14.31
C LEU A 256 12.99 -16.10 13.36
N VAL A 257 12.64 -14.87 13.72
CA VAL A 257 11.82 -13.99 12.88
C VAL A 257 12.57 -12.68 12.69
N ASP A 258 12.83 -12.36 11.43
CA ASP A 258 13.47 -11.12 11.00
C ASP A 258 12.41 -10.13 10.53
N GLU A 259 12.76 -8.85 10.45
CA GLU A 259 11.87 -7.75 10.03
C GLU A 259 10.50 -7.76 10.73
N PHE A 260 10.52 -8.01 12.04
CA PHE A 260 9.29 -8.20 12.82
C PHE A 260 8.37 -6.96 12.85
N GLN A 261 8.88 -5.77 12.53
CA GLN A 261 8.08 -4.55 12.37
C GLN A 261 7.09 -4.60 11.18
N ASP A 262 7.34 -5.48 10.21
CA ASP A 262 6.48 -5.65 9.03
C ASP A 262 5.50 -6.82 9.20
N THR A 263 5.40 -7.35 10.43
CA THR A 263 4.55 -8.49 10.76
C THR A 263 3.10 -8.05 10.95
N ASP A 264 2.17 -8.72 10.26
CA ASP A 264 0.73 -8.50 10.46
C ASP A 264 0.17 -9.24 11.69
N ARG A 265 -1.09 -8.97 12.03
CA ARG A 265 -1.77 -9.60 13.20
C ARG A 265 -1.81 -11.14 13.13
N TRP A 266 -1.93 -11.72 11.95
CA TRP A 266 -2.04 -13.18 11.76
C TRP A 266 -0.67 -13.86 11.83
N GLN A 267 0.36 -13.25 11.26
CA GLN A 267 1.74 -13.68 11.43
C GLN A 267 2.15 -13.61 12.90
N GLY A 268 1.83 -12.51 13.60
CA GLY A 268 2.02 -12.40 15.05
C GLY A 268 1.25 -13.48 15.81
N ARG A 269 -0.01 -13.78 15.43
CA ARG A 269 -0.78 -14.86 16.04
C ARG A 269 -0.12 -16.24 15.82
N LEU A 270 0.38 -16.50 14.62
CA LEU A 270 1.09 -17.73 14.28
C LEU A 270 2.35 -17.91 15.14
N VAL A 271 3.17 -16.85 15.27
CA VAL A 271 4.36 -16.87 16.15
C VAL A 271 3.94 -17.12 17.60
N SER A 272 2.86 -16.49 18.06
CA SER A 272 2.34 -16.69 19.43
C SER A 272 1.96 -18.16 19.68
N LEU A 273 1.20 -18.78 18.77
CA LEU A 273 0.76 -20.17 18.88
C LEU A 273 1.92 -21.17 18.93
N LEU A 274 3.02 -20.84 18.25
CA LEU A 274 4.21 -21.69 18.20
C LEU A 274 5.18 -21.44 19.36
N ALA A 275 5.43 -20.19 19.76
CA ALA A 275 6.55 -19.88 20.66
C ALA A 275 6.15 -19.25 21.99
N LEU A 276 4.92 -18.73 22.12
CA LEU A 276 4.43 -18.05 23.33
C LEU A 276 3.23 -18.75 23.98
N ALA A 277 2.98 -20.01 23.63
CA ALA A 277 1.99 -20.82 24.34
C ALA A 277 2.48 -21.15 25.75
N ASP A 278 1.58 -21.12 26.73
CA ASP A 278 1.85 -21.46 28.15
C ASP A 278 2.02 -22.97 28.40
N GLU A 279 2.45 -23.74 27.40
CA GLU A 279 2.66 -25.18 27.53
C GLU A 279 4.01 -25.62 26.95
N ASP A 280 4.62 -26.62 27.61
CA ASP A 280 5.85 -27.25 27.15
C ASP A 280 5.62 -28.50 26.25
N PRO A 281 6.53 -28.78 25.31
CA PRO A 281 7.71 -27.97 24.98
C PRO A 281 7.36 -26.78 24.07
N ARG A 282 8.10 -25.68 24.21
CA ARG A 282 8.10 -24.55 23.26
C ARG A 282 9.50 -24.31 22.69
N PRO A 283 9.63 -23.87 21.42
CA PRO A 283 10.91 -23.48 20.85
C PRO A 283 11.47 -22.24 21.55
N GLY A 284 12.79 -22.06 21.50
CA GLY A 284 13.38 -20.74 21.76
C GLY A 284 12.90 -19.74 20.71
N LEU A 285 12.69 -18.48 21.11
CA LEU A 285 12.24 -17.42 20.22
C LEU A 285 13.29 -16.32 20.12
N PHE A 286 13.62 -15.91 18.90
CA PHE A 286 14.49 -14.76 18.64
C PHE A 286 13.83 -13.88 17.58
N LEU A 287 13.61 -12.61 17.91
CA LEU A 287 12.96 -11.64 17.04
C LEU A 287 13.93 -10.49 16.77
N VAL A 288 13.99 -10.07 15.51
CA VAL A 288 14.72 -8.88 15.07
C VAL A 288 13.73 -7.96 14.38
N GLY A 289 13.81 -6.66 14.66
CA GLY A 289 13.02 -5.66 13.97
C GLY A 289 13.39 -4.24 14.37
N ASP A 290 13.08 -3.30 13.49
CA ASP A 290 13.23 -1.87 13.72
C ASP A 290 11.91 -1.16 13.41
N PRO A 291 11.14 -0.71 14.43
CA PRO A 291 9.85 -0.04 14.19
C PRO A 291 10.01 1.24 13.35
N LYS A 292 11.20 1.87 13.32
CA LYS A 292 11.47 3.07 12.50
C LYS A 292 11.48 2.76 10.99
N GLN A 293 11.60 1.48 10.63
CA GLN A 293 11.67 0.99 9.25
C GLN A 293 10.35 0.34 8.79
N SER A 294 9.27 0.43 9.57
CA SER A 294 7.96 -0.08 9.16
C SER A 294 7.40 0.79 8.02
N ILE A 295 7.55 0.32 6.78
CA ILE A 295 7.11 1.01 5.56
C ILE A 295 5.97 0.28 4.84
N TYR A 296 5.54 -0.86 5.39
CA TYR A 296 4.46 -1.71 4.85
C TYR A 296 3.13 -1.54 5.59
N GLY A 297 2.85 -0.37 6.19
CA GLY A 297 1.56 -0.10 6.84
C GLY A 297 0.35 -0.30 5.92
N TRP A 298 0.50 -0.06 4.63
CA TRP A 298 -0.52 -0.35 3.60
C TRP A 298 -0.79 -1.85 3.38
N ARG A 299 0.10 -2.74 3.85
CA ARG A 299 -0.06 -4.21 3.89
C ARG A 299 -0.48 -4.72 5.27
N SER A 300 -1.06 -3.87 6.11
CA SER A 300 -1.50 -4.23 7.47
C SER A 300 -0.37 -4.54 8.47
N ALA A 301 0.86 -4.07 8.21
CA ALA A 301 1.87 -3.96 9.27
C ALA A 301 1.38 -2.93 10.30
N ASP A 302 1.39 -3.30 11.58
CA ASP A 302 0.78 -2.51 12.65
C ASP A 302 1.78 -2.39 13.82
N LEU A 303 2.23 -1.16 14.09
CA LEU A 303 3.17 -0.89 15.18
C LEU A 303 2.55 -1.15 16.56
N ALA A 304 1.22 -1.03 16.71
CA ALA A 304 0.54 -1.45 17.93
C ALA A 304 0.59 -2.97 18.11
N VAL A 305 0.53 -3.74 17.02
CA VAL A 305 0.76 -5.20 17.07
C VAL A 305 2.20 -5.50 17.48
N TYR A 306 3.19 -4.79 16.90
CA TYR A 306 4.60 -4.92 17.26
C TYR A 306 4.84 -4.66 18.75
N ASP A 307 4.37 -3.52 19.28
CA ASP A 307 4.53 -3.17 20.69
C ASP A 307 3.77 -4.11 21.62
N GLY A 308 2.53 -4.47 21.27
CA GLY A 308 1.75 -5.45 22.02
C GLY A 308 2.44 -6.83 22.06
N PHE A 309 3.15 -7.21 20.99
CA PHE A 309 3.90 -8.45 20.94
C PHE A 309 5.17 -8.40 21.79
N LYS A 310 5.92 -7.29 21.74
CA LYS A 310 7.07 -7.06 22.64
C LYS A 310 6.69 -7.25 24.10
N GLU A 311 5.54 -6.73 24.52
CA GLU A 311 5.05 -6.90 25.88
C GLU A 311 4.68 -8.36 26.20
N LYS A 312 4.13 -9.12 25.23
CA LYS A 312 3.90 -10.57 25.40
C LYS A 312 5.21 -11.34 25.58
N VAL A 313 6.24 -11.02 24.79
CA VAL A 313 7.56 -11.66 24.88
C VAL A 313 8.20 -11.40 26.24
N LYS A 314 8.18 -10.14 26.72
CA LYS A 314 8.68 -9.79 28.06
C LYS A 314 7.96 -10.57 29.17
N LYS A 315 6.62 -10.62 29.11
CA LYS A 315 5.82 -11.40 30.08
C LYS A 315 6.16 -12.89 30.07
N ALA A 316 6.54 -13.42 28.91
CA ALA A 316 6.96 -14.81 28.75
C ALA A 316 8.43 -15.08 29.15
N GLY A 317 9.11 -14.09 29.74
CA GLY A 317 10.49 -14.16 30.21
C GLY A 317 11.56 -13.74 29.19
N GLY A 318 11.16 -13.15 28.06
CA GLY A 318 12.09 -12.67 27.03
C GLY A 318 12.74 -11.33 27.38
N GLU A 319 13.93 -11.11 26.84
CA GLU A 319 14.70 -9.87 27.00
C GLU A 319 14.60 -9.01 25.74
N VAL A 320 14.60 -7.69 25.90
CA VAL A 320 14.67 -6.74 24.79
C VAL A 320 16.05 -6.12 24.76
N CYS A 321 16.81 -6.39 23.71
CA CYS A 321 18.19 -5.91 23.55
C CYS A 321 18.24 -4.83 22.46
N PRO A 322 18.47 -3.55 22.80
CA PRO A 322 18.61 -2.50 21.81
C PRO A 322 19.96 -2.60 21.08
N LEU A 323 19.92 -2.58 19.75
CA LEU A 323 21.10 -2.52 18.89
C LEU A 323 21.22 -1.12 18.28
N VAL A 324 21.95 -0.23 18.96
CA VAL A 324 22.11 1.17 18.55
C VAL A 324 23.40 1.43 17.77
N VAL A 325 24.27 0.41 17.64
CA VAL A 325 25.54 0.55 16.94
C VAL A 325 25.33 0.26 15.44
N ASN A 326 25.61 1.25 14.59
CA ASN A 326 25.48 1.15 13.14
C ASN A 326 26.82 0.76 12.49
N PHE A 327 26.83 -0.38 11.82
CA PHE A 327 28.03 -0.94 11.15
C PHE A 327 28.09 -0.60 9.66
N ARG A 328 27.09 0.11 9.13
CA ARG A 328 26.83 0.28 7.69
C ARG A 328 27.29 1.63 7.17
N SER A 329 27.02 2.71 7.91
CA SER A 329 27.13 4.08 7.44
C SER A 329 28.23 4.85 8.20
N VAL A 330 28.84 5.82 7.52
CA VAL A 330 29.80 6.75 8.12
C VAL A 330 29.10 7.81 8.98
N PRO A 331 29.79 8.43 9.96
CA PRO A 331 29.19 9.44 10.85
C PRO A 331 28.45 10.55 10.10
N VAL A 332 29.01 11.08 9.02
CA VAL A 332 28.41 12.16 8.21
C VAL A 332 27.01 11.81 7.69
N ILE A 333 26.77 10.54 7.34
CA ILE A 333 25.45 10.08 6.90
C ILE A 333 24.49 9.98 8.09
N LEU A 334 24.95 9.49 9.24
CA LEU A 334 24.14 9.37 10.45
C LEU A 334 23.71 10.75 10.98
N ASP A 335 24.64 11.70 11.03
CA ASP A 335 24.39 13.08 11.43
C ASP A 335 23.33 13.72 10.53
N GLU A 336 23.37 13.44 9.23
CA GLU A 336 22.40 13.96 8.29
C GLU A 336 21.01 13.31 8.47
N VAL A 337 20.94 11.99 8.62
CA VAL A 337 19.68 11.30 8.92
C VAL A 337 19.07 11.87 10.19
N GLU A 338 19.86 12.11 11.23
CA GLU A 338 19.40 12.74 12.46
C GLU A 338 18.88 14.16 12.22
N ARG A 339 19.64 15.01 11.52
CA ARG A 339 19.23 16.38 11.19
C ARG A 339 17.91 16.44 10.44
N ALA A 340 17.73 15.56 9.45
CA ALA A 340 16.56 15.55 8.58
C ALA A 340 15.34 14.86 9.22
N VAL A 341 15.55 13.76 9.94
CA VAL A 341 14.44 12.88 10.40
C VAL A 341 14.01 13.17 11.83
N ARG A 342 14.92 13.51 12.75
CA ARG A 342 14.57 13.78 14.16
C ARG A 342 13.44 14.82 14.33
N PRO A 343 13.40 15.96 13.59
CA PRO A 343 12.34 16.95 13.76
C PRO A 343 10.96 16.44 13.37
N VAL A 344 10.88 15.49 12.43
CA VAL A 344 9.61 14.99 11.85
C VAL A 344 9.17 13.64 12.43
N MET A 345 10.11 12.84 12.97
CA MET A 345 9.83 11.56 13.63
C MET A 345 9.51 11.77 15.11
N GLN A 346 8.35 12.37 15.38
CA GLN A 346 7.81 12.54 16.73
C GLN A 346 7.05 11.28 17.16
N GLU A 347 7.17 10.89 18.43
CA GLU A 347 6.52 9.70 18.96
C GLU A 347 5.00 9.84 18.97
N GLU A 348 4.32 8.90 18.32
CA GLU A 348 2.87 8.74 18.34
C GLU A 348 2.54 7.27 18.62
N PRO A 349 1.97 6.95 19.80
CA PRO A 349 1.73 5.56 20.20
C PRO A 349 0.96 4.75 19.15
N GLY A 350 1.53 3.61 18.74
CA GLY A 350 0.94 2.72 17.73
C GLY A 350 1.02 3.22 16.28
N MET A 351 1.55 4.42 16.03
CA MET A 351 1.61 5.02 14.69
C MET A 351 3.02 5.38 14.26
N GLN A 352 3.82 6.00 15.14
CA GLN A 352 5.18 6.40 14.84
C GLN A 352 6.08 6.21 16.08
N PRO A 353 7.18 5.46 15.98
CA PRO A 353 8.10 5.34 17.10
C PRO A 353 8.86 6.64 17.32
N ALA A 354 9.40 6.83 18.52
CA ALA A 354 10.38 7.87 18.78
C ALA A 354 11.63 7.68 17.91
N PHE A 355 12.24 8.79 17.50
CA PHE A 355 13.56 8.76 16.86
C PHE A 355 14.60 8.13 17.80
N GLN A 356 15.33 7.14 17.32
CA GLN A 356 16.43 6.49 18.04
C GLN A 356 17.74 6.81 17.35
N GLU A 357 18.60 7.55 18.06
CA GLU A 357 19.96 7.84 17.62
C GLU A 357 20.78 6.56 17.46
N LEU A 358 21.61 6.52 16.42
CA LEU A 358 22.52 5.42 16.13
C LEU A 358 23.97 5.87 16.30
N ALA A 359 24.76 5.09 17.01
CA ALA A 359 26.19 5.32 17.18
C ALA A 359 26.97 4.58 16.07
N PRO A 360 27.93 5.20 15.39
CA PRO A 360 28.75 4.50 14.39
C PRO A 360 29.63 3.41 15.03
N PHE A 361 29.76 2.25 14.38
CA PHE A 361 30.55 1.09 14.85
C PHE A 361 32.06 1.35 14.87
N ARG A 362 32.54 2.36 14.13
CA ARG A 362 33.96 2.70 14.12
C ARG A 362 34.17 3.95 14.98
N SER A 363 34.99 3.83 16.00
CA SER A 363 35.62 4.94 16.72
C SER A 363 36.69 5.64 15.87
N ARG A 364 36.44 5.83 14.58
CA ARG A 364 37.23 6.68 13.69
C ARG A 364 36.42 7.95 13.42
N PRO A 365 36.55 8.99 14.26
CA PRO A 365 35.93 10.30 13.98
C PRO A 365 36.39 10.90 12.64
N GLU A 366 37.39 10.31 11.98
CA GLU A 366 37.98 10.75 10.71
C GLU A 366 37.45 10.02 9.47
N ASP A 367 36.56 9.02 9.59
CA ASP A 367 35.96 8.39 8.41
C ASP A 367 34.92 9.34 7.80
N THR A 368 35.37 10.15 6.86
CA THR A 368 34.59 11.19 6.21
C THR A 368 33.72 10.65 5.09
N GLY A 369 33.73 9.35 4.78
CA GLY A 369 33.03 8.80 3.62
C GLY A 369 33.67 9.20 2.28
N PHE A 370 32.89 9.14 1.20
CA PHE A 370 33.38 9.49 -0.14
C PHE A 370 33.58 11.01 -0.25
N MET A 371 34.84 11.45 -0.22
CA MET A 371 35.23 12.85 -0.39
C MET A 371 36.31 12.97 -1.47
N GLU A 372 35.89 12.95 -2.74
CA GLU A 372 36.79 13.10 -3.87
C GLU A 372 36.44 14.34 -4.70
N GLY A 373 37.42 15.24 -4.88
CA GLY A 373 37.24 16.50 -5.59
C GLY A 373 36.13 17.38 -5.01
N LYS A 374 35.11 17.67 -5.83
CA LYS A 374 33.95 18.47 -5.42
C LYS A 374 32.93 17.66 -4.60
N HIS A 375 33.02 16.34 -4.61
CA HIS A 375 31.99 15.47 -4.05
C HIS A 375 32.05 15.35 -2.54
N ARG A 376 30.87 15.18 -1.95
CA ARG A 376 30.68 15.03 -0.50
C ARG A 376 29.83 13.78 -0.23
N PRO A 377 29.89 13.22 0.99
CA PRO A 377 29.11 12.03 1.34
C PRO A 377 27.60 12.26 1.33
N VAL A 378 27.21 13.52 1.52
CA VAL A 378 25.83 14.01 1.47
C VAL A 378 25.83 15.24 0.58
N GLU A 379 25.00 15.22 -0.45
CA GLU A 379 24.81 16.33 -1.37
C GLU A 379 23.31 16.62 -1.54
N TYR A 380 22.95 17.91 -1.59
CA TYR A 380 21.59 18.37 -1.84
C TYR A 380 21.52 19.04 -3.20
N TRP A 381 20.73 18.45 -4.09
CA TRP A 381 20.54 18.94 -5.44
C TRP A 381 19.13 19.53 -5.56
N VAL A 382 19.06 20.74 -6.12
CA VAL A 382 17.80 21.45 -6.33
C VAL A 382 17.66 21.73 -7.82
N CYS A 383 16.72 21.05 -8.47
CA CYS A 383 16.62 20.99 -9.94
C CYS A 383 15.55 21.96 -10.46
N TRP A 384 15.90 23.25 -10.56
CA TRP A 384 15.05 24.28 -11.14
C TRP A 384 15.65 24.75 -12.47
N GLU A 385 14.86 25.33 -13.37
CA GLU A 385 15.45 26.09 -14.46
C GLU A 385 16.08 27.36 -13.89
N PHE A 386 17.21 27.79 -14.45
CA PHE A 386 17.86 29.04 -14.06
C PHE A 386 17.87 30.01 -15.24
N ASP A 387 17.48 31.25 -14.99
CA ASP A 387 17.62 32.36 -15.92
C ASP A 387 18.56 33.41 -15.30
N GLY A 388 19.72 33.62 -15.92
CA GLY A 388 20.73 34.55 -15.40
C GLY A 388 21.24 34.24 -13.99
N GLY A 389 21.25 32.96 -13.57
CA GLY A 389 21.65 32.54 -12.23
C GLY A 389 20.56 32.67 -11.16
N VAL A 390 19.35 33.10 -11.54
CA VAL A 390 18.18 33.13 -10.66
C VAL A 390 17.29 31.93 -10.96
N ALA A 391 16.95 31.19 -9.91
CA ALA A 391 16.15 29.99 -10.03
C ALA A 391 14.67 30.35 -10.36
N ASN A 392 14.16 29.81 -11.47
CA ASN A 392 12.80 29.99 -11.94
C ASN A 392 11.82 29.15 -11.10
N ARG A 393 11.19 29.79 -10.11
CA ARG A 393 10.18 29.13 -9.25
C ARG A 393 8.91 28.68 -9.99
N LYS A 394 8.77 28.99 -11.29
CA LYS A 394 7.65 28.58 -12.14
C LYS A 394 7.96 27.39 -13.03
N THR A 395 9.15 26.79 -12.94
CA THR A 395 9.50 25.57 -13.68
C THR A 395 8.42 24.52 -13.47
N ARG A 396 7.95 23.91 -14.57
CA ARG A 396 6.91 22.89 -14.49
C ARG A 396 7.49 21.64 -13.84
N MET A 397 6.65 20.86 -13.16
CA MET A 397 7.08 19.64 -12.49
C MET A 397 7.74 18.63 -13.46
N ALA A 398 7.23 18.52 -14.69
CA ALA A 398 7.82 17.66 -15.71
C ALA A 398 9.25 18.11 -16.08
N ASP A 399 9.42 19.39 -16.40
CA ASP A 399 10.72 19.98 -16.76
C ASP A 399 11.74 19.82 -15.61
N SER A 400 11.30 20.05 -14.36
CA SER A 400 12.14 19.86 -13.16
C SER A 400 12.62 18.42 -13.00
N ARG A 401 11.76 17.43 -13.29
CA ARG A 401 12.10 16.00 -13.22
C ARG A 401 13.06 15.58 -14.33
N GLU A 402 12.89 16.10 -15.54
CA GLU A 402 13.83 15.85 -16.64
C GLU A 402 15.21 16.43 -16.32
N LEU A 403 15.26 17.63 -15.73
CA LEU A 403 16.51 18.22 -15.25
C LEU A 403 17.15 17.37 -14.16
N GLU A 404 16.38 16.91 -13.18
CA GLU A 404 16.84 16.03 -12.11
C GLU A 404 17.40 14.70 -12.65
N ALA A 405 16.67 14.03 -13.54
CA ALA A 405 17.07 12.77 -14.14
C ALA A 405 18.38 12.89 -14.93
N ASN A 406 18.52 13.93 -15.76
CA ASN A 406 19.73 14.17 -16.53
C ASN A 406 20.92 14.54 -15.62
N ALA A 407 20.69 15.38 -14.62
CA ALA A 407 21.71 15.76 -13.64
C ALA A 407 22.23 14.55 -12.85
N LEU A 408 21.31 13.67 -12.43
CA LEU A 408 21.64 12.43 -11.74
C LEU A 408 22.41 11.45 -12.63
N ALA A 409 21.96 11.23 -13.87
CA ALA A 409 22.63 10.37 -14.82
C ALA A 409 24.05 10.87 -15.13
N HIS A 410 24.21 12.17 -15.41
CA HIS A 410 25.53 12.77 -15.59
C HIS A 410 26.41 12.59 -14.36
N HIS A 411 25.87 12.75 -13.15
CA HIS A 411 26.64 12.57 -11.91
C HIS A 411 27.10 11.12 -11.71
N ILE A 412 26.23 10.15 -11.96
CA ILE A 412 26.57 8.71 -11.91
C ILE A 412 27.67 8.38 -12.92
N PHE A 413 27.54 8.90 -14.15
CA PHE A 413 28.56 8.76 -15.18
C PHE A 413 29.90 9.39 -14.75
N GLU A 414 29.87 10.61 -14.20
CA GLU A 414 31.05 11.30 -13.68
C GLU A 414 31.76 10.50 -12.57
N LEU A 415 31.00 9.96 -11.61
CA LEU A 415 31.51 9.09 -10.54
C LEU A 415 32.18 7.82 -11.08
N HIS A 416 31.62 7.23 -12.14
CA HIS A 416 32.20 6.05 -12.76
C HIS A 416 33.49 6.38 -13.52
N GLU A 417 33.41 7.32 -14.45
CA GLU A 417 34.49 7.61 -15.40
C GLU A 417 35.68 8.33 -14.74
N LEU A 418 35.42 9.31 -13.86
CA LEU A 418 36.49 10.13 -13.27
C LEU A 418 37.01 9.59 -11.94
N TYR A 419 36.15 8.91 -11.17
CA TYR A 419 36.47 8.46 -9.82
C TYR A 419 36.48 6.93 -9.68
N GLY A 420 36.21 6.18 -10.76
CA GLY A 420 36.32 4.72 -10.80
C GLY A 420 35.28 3.98 -9.95
N VAL A 421 34.18 4.64 -9.57
CA VAL A 421 33.13 4.00 -8.76
C VAL A 421 32.32 3.06 -9.65
N SER A 422 32.25 1.77 -9.29
CA SER A 422 31.44 0.80 -10.02
C SER A 422 29.96 1.17 -10.02
N TYR A 423 29.26 1.03 -11.16
CA TYR A 423 27.81 1.20 -11.22
C TYR A 423 27.07 0.29 -10.23
N SER A 424 27.60 -0.90 -9.92
CA SER A 424 27.03 -1.82 -8.95
C SER A 424 27.06 -1.31 -7.49
N HIS A 425 27.80 -0.24 -7.21
CA HIS A 425 27.82 0.43 -5.90
C HIS A 425 26.87 1.63 -5.83
N MET A 426 26.15 1.93 -6.90
CA MET A 426 25.22 3.05 -6.98
C MET A 426 23.78 2.52 -6.98
N ALA A 427 22.93 3.14 -6.18
CA ALA A 427 21.51 2.84 -6.13
C ALA A 427 20.70 4.13 -6.21
N VAL A 428 19.68 4.15 -7.07
CA VAL A 428 18.72 5.25 -7.17
C VAL A 428 17.42 4.81 -6.52
N LEU A 429 17.02 5.51 -5.45
CA LEU A 429 15.79 5.21 -4.70
C LEU A 429 14.74 6.26 -5.02
N LEU A 430 13.60 5.82 -5.56
CA LEU A 430 12.45 6.67 -5.86
C LEU A 430 11.31 6.34 -4.90
N ARG A 431 10.54 7.36 -4.48
CA ARG A 431 9.38 7.15 -3.60
C ARG A 431 8.27 6.32 -4.28
N ALA A 432 8.11 6.51 -5.59
CA ALA A 432 7.14 5.84 -6.44
C ALA A 432 7.73 5.63 -7.83
N PHE A 433 7.32 4.56 -8.51
CA PHE A 433 7.78 4.23 -9.86
C PHE A 433 7.02 4.97 -10.99
N SER A 434 6.08 5.86 -10.64
CA SER A 434 5.23 6.58 -11.61
C SER A 434 6.02 7.39 -12.64
N ASP A 435 7.20 7.88 -12.27
CA ASP A 435 8.06 8.71 -13.10
C ASP A 435 9.41 8.03 -13.40
N ALA A 436 9.53 6.72 -13.12
CA ALA A 436 10.80 6.00 -13.27
C ALA A 436 11.32 6.03 -14.71
N ASP A 437 10.43 6.04 -15.71
CA ASP A 437 10.80 6.06 -17.13
C ASP A 437 11.67 7.27 -17.51
N VAL A 438 11.43 8.44 -16.89
CA VAL A 438 12.24 9.65 -17.13
C VAL A 438 13.69 9.43 -16.70
N TYR A 439 13.89 8.77 -15.55
CA TYR A 439 15.22 8.42 -15.05
C TYR A 439 15.88 7.32 -15.87
N LEU A 440 15.14 6.26 -16.21
CA LEU A 440 15.65 5.17 -17.02
C LEU A 440 16.10 5.66 -18.40
N GLU A 441 15.33 6.55 -19.03
CA GLU A 441 15.70 7.15 -20.31
C GLU A 441 16.96 8.01 -20.20
N ALA A 442 17.09 8.84 -19.15
CA ALA A 442 18.32 9.60 -18.92
C ALA A 442 19.55 8.68 -18.74
N MET A 443 19.40 7.54 -18.04
CA MET A 443 20.47 6.54 -17.92
C MET A 443 20.84 5.93 -19.27
N ARG A 444 19.85 5.58 -20.11
CA ARG A 444 20.09 5.05 -21.47
C ARG A 444 20.85 6.05 -22.34
N GLN A 445 20.46 7.31 -22.30
CA GLN A 445 21.10 8.38 -23.08
C GLN A 445 22.56 8.60 -22.69
N HIS A 446 22.90 8.41 -21.41
CA HIS A 446 24.26 8.47 -20.90
C HIS A 446 25.03 7.14 -20.99
N GLY A 447 24.42 6.08 -21.56
CA GLY A 447 25.06 4.77 -21.70
C GLY A 447 25.26 4.02 -20.37
N ILE A 448 24.50 4.38 -19.33
CA ILE A 448 24.65 3.81 -17.98
C ILE A 448 23.87 2.50 -17.90
N PRO A 449 24.50 1.36 -17.56
CA PRO A 449 23.81 0.11 -17.32
C PRO A 449 23.01 0.19 -16.01
N TYR A 450 21.77 -0.29 -16.05
CA TYR A 450 20.88 -0.29 -14.88
C TYR A 450 20.15 -1.63 -14.73
N ALA A 451 19.70 -1.91 -13.51
CA ALA A 451 18.80 -3.00 -13.19
C ALA A 451 17.57 -2.43 -12.45
N THR A 452 16.37 -2.80 -12.90
CA THR A 452 15.10 -2.38 -12.29
C THR A 452 14.18 -3.59 -12.09
N THR A 453 13.40 -3.56 -11.01
CA THR A 453 12.37 -4.58 -10.71
C THR A 453 11.09 -4.38 -11.52
N HIS A 454 10.83 -3.15 -11.95
CA HIS A 454 9.70 -2.79 -12.81
C HIS A 454 10.23 -2.00 -14.02
N ASP A 455 10.19 -2.63 -15.19
CA ASP A 455 10.36 -1.96 -16.48
C ASP A 455 9.02 -2.04 -17.23
N PRO A 456 8.15 -1.01 -17.13
CA PRO A 456 6.87 -1.01 -17.84
C PRO A 456 7.06 -1.02 -19.35
N THR A 457 8.22 -0.59 -19.85
CA THR A 457 8.55 -0.63 -21.27
C THR A 457 8.91 -2.02 -21.77
N TYR A 458 9.15 -3.00 -20.88
CA TYR A 458 9.47 -4.38 -21.28
C TYR A 458 8.42 -4.96 -22.23
N PHE A 459 7.14 -4.87 -21.88
CA PHE A 459 6.04 -5.34 -22.74
C PHE A 459 5.77 -4.44 -23.95
N GLN A 460 6.37 -3.25 -24.01
CA GLN A 460 6.29 -2.35 -25.17
C GLN A 460 7.43 -2.57 -26.16
N ARG A 461 8.45 -3.37 -25.79
CA ARG A 461 9.56 -3.70 -26.69
C ARG A 461 9.01 -4.48 -27.87
N ARG A 462 9.47 -4.12 -29.07
CA ARG A 462 9.01 -4.70 -30.33
C ARG A 462 9.14 -6.22 -30.29
N GLU A 463 10.25 -6.74 -29.78
CA GLU A 463 10.53 -8.18 -29.72
C GLU A 463 9.59 -8.92 -28.77
N VAL A 464 9.16 -8.28 -27.69
CA VAL A 464 8.22 -8.87 -26.72
C VAL A 464 6.79 -8.85 -27.29
N LEU A 465 6.39 -7.76 -27.94
CA LEU A 465 5.11 -7.66 -28.65
C LEU A 465 5.03 -8.68 -29.79
N ASP A 466 6.08 -8.79 -30.60
CA ASP A 466 6.15 -9.75 -31.71
C ASP A 466 6.02 -11.20 -31.19
N ALA A 467 6.71 -11.54 -30.08
CA ALA A 467 6.61 -12.84 -29.43
C ALA A 467 5.22 -13.09 -28.80
N PHE A 468 4.62 -12.08 -28.19
CA PHE A 468 3.27 -12.17 -27.63
C PHE A 468 2.24 -12.42 -28.74
N CYS A 469 2.27 -11.65 -29.82
CA CYS A 469 1.41 -11.83 -30.99
C CYS A 469 1.54 -13.24 -31.58
N LEU A 470 2.76 -13.81 -31.65
CA LEU A 470 2.97 -15.19 -32.06
C LEU A 470 2.25 -16.18 -31.14
N LEU A 471 2.49 -16.09 -29.83
CA LEU A 471 1.92 -17.02 -28.86
C LEU A 471 0.39 -16.93 -28.84
N GLN A 472 -0.14 -15.71 -28.92
CA GLN A 472 -1.58 -15.47 -28.97
C GLN A 472 -2.20 -16.02 -30.26
N ALA A 473 -1.59 -15.80 -31.42
CA ALA A 473 -2.07 -16.36 -32.69
C ALA A 473 -2.01 -17.91 -32.74
N VAL A 474 -1.12 -18.53 -31.97
CA VAL A 474 -1.06 -20.00 -31.82
C VAL A 474 -2.12 -20.50 -30.83
N ALA A 475 -2.32 -19.78 -29.72
CA ALA A 475 -3.28 -20.15 -28.69
C ALA A 475 -4.73 -19.94 -29.14
N ASP A 476 -4.98 -18.86 -29.88
CA ASP A 476 -6.25 -18.51 -30.50
C ASP A 476 -6.03 -18.13 -31.98
N PRO A 477 -6.15 -19.10 -32.90
CA PRO A 477 -6.03 -18.85 -34.33
C PRO A 477 -7.10 -17.93 -34.93
N GLU A 478 -8.18 -17.62 -34.20
CA GLU A 478 -9.22 -16.68 -34.63
C GLU A 478 -8.90 -15.22 -34.25
N ASP A 479 -7.85 -14.98 -33.45
CA ASP A 479 -7.34 -13.64 -33.16
C ASP A 479 -6.55 -13.08 -34.37
N GLU A 480 -7.30 -12.56 -35.34
CA GLU A 480 -6.77 -11.95 -36.57
C GLU A 480 -5.78 -10.81 -36.26
N LEU A 481 -5.97 -10.11 -35.15
CA LEU A 481 -5.14 -8.96 -34.77
C LEU A 481 -3.77 -9.42 -34.29
N ALA A 482 -3.72 -10.48 -33.47
CA ALA A 482 -2.48 -11.13 -33.07
C ALA A 482 -1.76 -11.75 -34.27
N LEU A 483 -2.50 -12.41 -35.17
CA LEU A 483 -1.93 -13.00 -36.38
C LEU A 483 -1.31 -11.95 -37.30
N VAL A 484 -2.02 -10.85 -37.57
CA VAL A 484 -1.50 -9.72 -38.37
C VAL A 484 -0.32 -9.06 -37.67
N GLY A 485 -0.40 -8.88 -36.35
CA GLY A 485 0.70 -8.35 -35.54
C GLY A 485 1.99 -9.16 -35.70
N PHE A 486 1.88 -10.50 -35.61
CA PHE A 486 3.02 -11.38 -35.82
C PHE A 486 3.51 -11.39 -37.26
N LEU A 487 2.62 -11.45 -38.26
CA LEU A 487 3.01 -11.50 -39.66
C LEU A 487 3.72 -10.21 -40.13
N ARG A 488 3.42 -9.06 -39.51
CA ARG A 488 4.12 -7.77 -39.71
C ARG A 488 5.42 -7.63 -38.91
N SER A 489 5.71 -8.55 -37.99
CA SER A 489 6.95 -8.54 -37.20
C SER A 489 8.18 -8.72 -38.09
N ALA A 490 9.36 -8.39 -37.56
CA ALA A 490 10.62 -8.68 -38.25
C ALA A 490 10.88 -10.19 -38.43
N TRP A 491 10.15 -11.05 -37.71
CA TRP A 491 10.33 -12.51 -37.75
C TRP A 491 9.62 -13.13 -38.95
N ALA A 492 8.46 -12.61 -39.32
CA ALA A 492 7.70 -13.05 -40.49
C ALA A 492 7.95 -12.15 -41.72
N GLY A 493 8.09 -10.84 -41.50
CA GLY A 493 8.53 -9.88 -42.51
C GLY A 493 7.55 -9.64 -43.65
N ILE A 494 6.23 -9.85 -43.44
CA ILE A 494 5.22 -9.60 -44.47
C ILE A 494 4.98 -8.10 -44.62
N PRO A 495 5.29 -7.50 -45.78
CA PRO A 495 5.13 -6.06 -45.99
C PRO A 495 3.65 -5.68 -46.08
N ASP A 496 3.32 -4.45 -45.66
CA ASP A 496 1.94 -3.93 -45.65
C ASP A 496 1.23 -4.04 -47.02
N ALA A 497 1.99 -4.05 -48.12
CA ALA A 497 1.46 -4.21 -49.48
C ALA A 497 0.89 -5.62 -49.77
N ALA A 498 1.35 -6.66 -49.09
CA ALA A 498 0.93 -8.04 -49.32
C ALA A 498 -0.45 -8.37 -48.71
N TRP A 499 -0.99 -7.49 -47.87
CA TRP A 499 -2.29 -7.67 -47.21
C TRP A 499 -3.49 -7.27 -48.08
N TRP A 500 -3.27 -6.55 -49.18
CA TRP A 500 -4.34 -6.13 -50.09
C TRP A 500 -4.72 -7.20 -51.13
N GLU A 501 -3.97 -8.31 -51.19
CA GLU A 501 -4.16 -9.41 -52.16
C GLU A 501 -4.66 -10.72 -51.53
N LEU A 502 -4.84 -10.76 -50.20
CA LEU A 502 -5.45 -11.85 -49.44
C LEU A 502 -6.90 -11.47 -49.09
#